data_AF-E2S7M2-F1
#
_entry.id   AF-E2S7M2-F1
#
_cell.length_a   1.000
_cell.length_b   1.000
_cell.length_c   1.000
_cell.angle_alpha   90.00
_cell.angle_beta   90.00
_cell.angle_gamma   90.00
#
_symmetry.space_group_name_H-M   'P 1'
#
loop_
_entity.id
_entity.type
_entity.pdbx_description
1 polymer ?
#
loop_
_entity_poly.entity_id
_entity_poly.type
_entity_poly.pdbx_seq_one_letter_code
_entity_poly.pdbx_strand_id
1 'polypeptide(L)' 'MTAMDAFEGRTWFSTAQAAQHSGWSSKTVLRALRDGTLAGSQRMAGGRWRIHRDDLDAWLRGE' A
#
# COMPACT_ATOMS: atom_id res chain seq x y z
N MET A 1 12.19 -17.74 -4.62
CA MET A 1 10.95 -17.43 -3.86
C MET A 1 10.94 -15.93 -3.67
N THR A 2 10.32 -15.19 -4.60
CA THR A 2 10.33 -13.73 -4.63
C THR A 2 9.35 -13.20 -3.58
N ALA A 3 9.56 -12.01 -3.03
CA ALA A 3 8.73 -11.37 -1.99
C ALA A 3 7.22 -11.24 -2.32
N MET A 4 6.79 -11.62 -3.52
CA MET A 4 5.40 -11.61 -3.99
C MET A 4 4.49 -12.62 -3.28
N ASP A 5 5.07 -13.69 -2.70
CA ASP A 5 4.31 -14.81 -2.11
C ASP A 5 3.95 -14.58 -0.62
N ALA A 6 4.69 -13.72 0.09
CA ALA A 6 4.58 -13.57 1.55
C ALA A 6 3.25 -12.95 2.04
N PHE A 7 2.47 -12.36 1.14
CA PHE A 7 1.22 -11.68 1.45
C PHE A 7 0.01 -12.21 0.67
N GLU A 8 0.18 -13.32 -0.05
CA GLU A 8 -0.90 -13.90 -0.85
C GLU A 8 -2.11 -14.25 0.04
N GLY A 9 -3.28 -13.69 -0.31
CA GLY A 9 -4.52 -13.80 0.47
C GLY A 9 -4.80 -12.69 1.49
N ARG A 10 -3.88 -11.73 1.70
CA ARG A 10 -4.11 -10.60 2.62
C ARG A 10 -4.82 -9.44 1.91
N THR A 11 -6.01 -9.07 2.40
CA THR A 11 -6.84 -8.01 1.80
C THR A 11 -6.39 -6.60 2.18
N TRP A 12 -5.81 -6.42 3.38
CA TRP A 12 -5.47 -5.10 3.91
C TRP A 12 -4.00 -5.01 4.29
N PHE A 13 -3.37 -3.96 3.80
CA PHE A 13 -1.96 -3.65 3.99
C PHE A 13 -1.76 -2.41 4.86
N SER A 14 -0.74 -2.45 5.70
CA SER A 14 -0.08 -1.24 6.23
C SER A 14 0.91 -0.69 5.21
N THR A 15 1.41 0.54 5.40
CA THR A 15 2.44 1.12 4.51
C THR A 15 3.68 0.26 4.37
N ALA A 16 4.15 -0.38 5.45
CA ALA A 16 5.33 -1.24 5.43
C ALA A 16 5.11 -2.55 4.65
N GLN A 17 3.88 -3.08 4.69
CA GLN A 17 3.54 -4.27 3.94
C GLN A 17 3.27 -3.94 2.46
N ALA A 18 2.59 -2.82 2.19
CA ALA A 18 2.43 -2.31 0.84
C ALA A 18 3.79 -2.01 0.18
N ALA A 19 4.76 -1.48 0.93
CA ALA A 19 6.13 -1.30 0.45
C ALA A 19 6.79 -2.63 0.05
N GLN A 20 6.67 -3.67 0.88
CA GLN A 20 7.19 -5.00 0.54
C GLN A 20 6.47 -5.62 -0.66
N HIS A 21 5.14 -5.51 -0.72
CA HIS A 21 4.32 -6.06 -1.80
C HIS A 21 4.63 -5.37 -3.14
N SER A 22 4.70 -4.03 -3.13
CA SER A 22 4.96 -3.23 -4.33
C SER A 22 6.42 -3.19 -4.76
N GLY A 23 7.36 -3.50 -3.86
CA GLY A 23 8.79 -3.29 -4.07
C GLY A 23 9.25 -1.83 -3.96
N TRP A 24 8.35 -0.90 -3.63
CA TRP A 24 8.67 0.51 -3.45
C TRP A 24 9.09 0.83 -2.02
N SER A 25 9.71 2.00 -1.83
CA SER A 25 9.99 2.51 -0.48
C SER A 25 8.71 2.89 0.25
N SER A 26 8.67 2.65 1.57
CA SER A 26 7.56 3.11 2.43
C SER A 26 7.31 4.63 2.32
N LYS A 27 8.35 5.42 2.01
CA LYS A 27 8.24 6.86 1.79
C LYS A 27 7.45 7.18 0.53
N THR A 28 7.66 6.41 -0.55
CA THR A 28 6.90 6.58 -1.80
C THR A 28 5.44 6.22 -1.58
N VAL A 29 5.16 5.08 -0.94
CA VAL A 29 3.79 4.66 -0.61
C VAL A 29 3.09 5.72 0.27
N LEU A 30 3.78 6.22 1.30
CA LEU A 30 3.23 7.26 2.17
C LEU A 30 2.98 8.59 1.42
N ARG A 31 3.82 8.93 0.44
CA ARG A 31 3.60 10.12 -0.38
C ARG A 31 2.36 9.95 -1.25
N ALA A 32 2.22 8.80 -1.91
CA ALA A 32 1.05 8.46 -2.73
C ALA A 32 -0.28 8.46 -1.93
N LEU A 33 -0.25 8.05 -0.67
CA LEU A 33 -1.42 8.11 0.21
C LEU A 33 -1.77 9.55 0.62
N ARG A 34 -0.76 10.42 0.75
CA ARG A 34 -0.94 11.82 1.16
C ARG A 34 -1.36 12.71 0.00
N ASP A 35 -0.86 12.44 -1.20
CA ASP A 35 -1.24 13.16 -2.42
C ASP A 35 -2.56 12.65 -3.01
N GLY A 36 -3.04 11.47 -2.56
CA GLY A 36 -4.31 10.88 -2.97
C GLY A 36 -4.23 10.06 -4.26
N THR A 37 -3.03 9.83 -4.80
CA THR A 37 -2.84 8.96 -5.97
C THR A 37 -2.96 7.48 -5.63
N LEU A 38 -2.72 7.10 -4.37
CA LEU A 38 -3.02 5.77 -3.84
C LEU A 38 -4.18 5.86 -2.85
N ALA A 39 -5.24 5.09 -3.10
CA ALA A 39 -6.36 5.01 -2.18
C ALA A 39 -5.98 4.28 -0.88
N GLY A 40 -6.40 4.86 0.24
CA GLY A 40 -6.18 4.29 1.56
C GLY A 40 -6.85 5.14 2.63
N SER A 41 -6.98 4.57 3.82
CA SER A 41 -7.61 5.25 4.95
C SER A 41 -6.72 5.22 6.19
N GLN A 42 -6.84 6.25 7.02
CA GLN A 42 -6.26 6.30 8.35
C GLN A 42 -7.37 6.68 9.34
N ARG A 43 -7.37 6.08 10.53
CA ARG A 43 -8.41 6.34 11.55
C ARG A 43 -8.32 7.76 12.13
N MET A 44 -7.13 8.32 12.17
CA MET A 44 -6.83 9.67 12.64
C MET A 44 -5.67 10.24 11.82
N ALA A 45 -5.55 11.57 11.75
CA ALA A 45 -4.44 12.22 11.07
C ALA A 45 -3.10 11.77 11.68
N GLY A 46 -2.19 11.28 10.85
CA GLY A 46 -0.89 10.76 11.29
C GLY A 46 -0.93 9.34 11.86
N GLY A 47 -2.09 8.69 11.85
CA GLY A 47 -2.25 7.30 12.26
C GLY A 47 -1.69 6.30 11.24
N ARG A 48 -1.90 5.01 11.52
CA ARG A 48 -1.57 3.94 10.57
C ARG A 48 -2.52 3.97 9.39
N TRP A 49 -1.95 3.90 8.20
CA TRP A 49 -2.70 3.71 6.96
C TRP A 49 -3.11 2.25 6.79
N ARG A 50 -4.29 2.09 6.19
CA ARG A 50 -4.90 0.84 5.76
C ARG A 50 -5.18 0.97 4.27
N ILE A 51 -4.57 0.09 3.50
CA ILE A 51 -4.55 0.12 2.04
C ILE A 51 -5.19 -1.20 1.59
N HIS A 52 -6.21 -1.13 0.74
CA HIS A 52 -6.78 -2.33 0.17
C HIS A 52 -5.82 -2.90 -0.88
N ARG A 53 -5.76 -4.23 -1.00
CA ARG A 53 -4.92 -4.88 -2.02
C ARG A 53 -5.24 -4.38 -3.42
N ASP A 54 -6.53 -4.37 -3.78
CA ASP A 54 -6.94 -4.03 -5.15
C ASP A 54 -6.61 -2.58 -5.50
N ASP A 55 -6.75 -1.65 -4.55
CA ASP A 55 -6.34 -0.26 -4.72
C ASP A 55 -4.82 -0.13 -4.91
N LEU A 56 -4.04 -0.91 -4.16
CA LEU A 56 -2.59 -0.96 -4.30
C LEU A 56 -2.19 -1.52 -5.66
N ASP A 57 -2.83 -2.61 -6.09
CA ASP A 57 -2.56 -3.25 -7.37
C ASP A 57 -2.98 -2.34 -8.56
N ALA A 58 -4.09 -1.61 -8.44
CA ALA A 58 -4.54 -0.62 -9.42
C ALA A 58 -3.55 0.56 -9.55
N TRP A 59 -3.11 1.10 -8.41
CA TRP A 59 -2.08 2.15 -8.38
C TRP A 59 -0.76 1.70 -9.03
N LEU A 60 -0.35 0.45 -8.80
CA LEU A 60 0.86 -0.12 -9.42
C LEU A 60 0.73 -0.29 -10.94
N ARG A 61 -0.49 -0.47 -11.45
CA ARG A 61 -0.78 -0.53 -12.89
C ARG A 61 -0.92 0.86 -13.53
N GLY A 62 -1.09 1.90 -12.71
CA GLY A 62 -1.28 3.28 -13.17
C GLY A 62 -2.70 3.58 -13.64
N GLU A 63 -3.70 2.88 -13.10
CA GLU A 63 -5.13 3.08 -13.36
C GLU A 63 -5.72 4.26 -12.57
#